data_AF-A0AAE0T7B1-F1
#
_entry.id   AF-A0AAE0T7B1-F1
#
_cell.length_a   1.000
_cell.length_b   1.000
_cell.length_c   1.000
_cell.angle_alpha   90.00
_cell.angle_beta   90.00
_cell.angle_gamma   90.00
#
_symmetry.space_group_name_H-M   'P 1'
#
loop_
_entity.id
_entity.type
_entity.pdbx_description
1 polymer ?
#
loop_
_entity_poly.entity_id
_entity_poly.type
_entity_poly.pdbx_seq_one_letter_code
_entity_poly.pdbx_strand_id
1 'polypeptide(L)'
;MHVQQAQAFDEPSIEEKLKLLKADQSNIAKVISATISKPVQDVSNLIHNRTTLEPEKAQEIGLVTEIKSSLVPAGIPLVGIYDQQIQQQMMQFPIRGLTIEPQNAFSSISDSYTSI
;
A
#
# COMPACT_ATOMS: atom_id res chain seq x y z
N MET A 1 -36.81 1.40 -1.96
CA MET A 1 -35.50 1.86 -2.47
C MET A 1 -35.32 3.31 -2.06
N HIS A 2 -34.35 3.61 -1.19
CA HIS A 2 -34.02 4.98 -0.82
C HIS A 2 -33.06 5.54 -1.87
N VAL A 3 -33.56 6.41 -2.74
CA VAL A 3 -32.75 7.08 -3.76
C VAL A 3 -32.00 8.20 -3.06
N GLN A 4 -30.67 8.12 -3.01
CA GLN A 4 -29.80 9.21 -2.58
C GLN A 4 -30.20 10.47 -3.36
N GLN A 5 -30.64 11.52 -2.67
CA GLN A 5 -30.94 12.79 -3.32
C GLN A 5 -29.67 13.35 -3.95
N ALA A 6 -29.72 13.69 -5.24
CA ALA A 6 -28.65 14.39 -5.92
C ALA A 6 -28.40 15.72 -5.19
N GLN A 7 -27.25 15.82 -4.55
CA GLN A 7 -26.85 17.02 -3.84
C GLN A 7 -26.65 18.14 -4.87
N ALA A 8 -27.65 19.02 -5.01
CA ALA A 8 -27.55 20.18 -5.88
C ALA A 8 -26.55 21.16 -5.26
N PHE A 9 -25.42 21.35 -5.91
CA PHE A 9 -24.44 22.36 -5.51
C PHE A 9 -24.91 23.73 -6.02
N ASP A 10 -25.16 24.65 -5.10
CA ASP A 10 -25.37 26.06 -5.39
C ASP A 10 -24.02 26.77 -5.58
N GLU A 11 -23.98 27.77 -6.47
CA GLU A 11 -22.77 28.54 -6.80
C GLU A 11 -22.02 29.09 -5.57
N PRO A 12 -22.71 29.65 -4.54
CA PRO A 12 -22.04 30.13 -3.33
C PRO A 12 -21.29 29.04 -2.56
N SER A 13 -21.86 27.82 -2.45
CA SER A 13 -21.19 26.73 -1.74
C SER A 13 -20.02 26.16 -2.52
N ILE A 14 -20.06 26.21 -3.86
CA ILE A 14 -18.93 25.84 -4.71
C ILE A 14 -17.76 26.81 -4.50
N GLU A 15 -18.04 28.11 -4.47
CA GLU A 15 -17.00 29.13 -4.23
C GLU A 15 -16.33 28.97 -2.86
N GLU A 16 -17.11 28.71 -1.82
CA GLU A 16 -16.59 28.46 -0.48
C GLU A 16 -15.70 27.21 -0.45
N LYS A 17 -16.18 26.10 -1.02
CA LYS A 17 -15.40 24.86 -1.14
C LYS A 17 -14.11 25.07 -1.91
N LEU A 18 -14.15 25.85 -2.99
CA LEU A 18 -12.95 26.17 -3.78
C LEU A 18 -11.95 27.01 -2.97
N LYS A 19 -12.44 27.98 -2.19
CA LYS A 19 -11.59 28.79 -1.32
C LYS A 19 -10.90 27.95 -0.25
N LEU A 20 -11.64 27.06 0.40
CA LEU A 20 -11.10 26.12 1.39
C LEU A 20 -10.06 25.20 0.75
N LEU A 21 -10.35 24.62 -0.42
CA LEU A 21 -9.42 23.73 -1.11
C LEU A 21 -8.10 24.43 -1.49
N LYS A 22 -8.16 25.69 -1.94
CA LYS A 22 -6.96 26.49 -2.22
C LYS A 22 -6.15 26.76 -0.95
N ALA A 23 -6.81 27.04 0.17
CA ALA A 23 -6.14 27.24 1.45
C ALA A 23 -5.44 25.95 1.92
N ASP A 24 -6.10 24.81 1.77
CA ASP A 24 -5.54 23.50 2.11
C ASP A 24 -4.30 23.18 1.25
N GLN A 25 -4.39 23.39 -0.07
CA GLN A 25 -3.23 23.23 -0.96
C GLN A 25 -2.05 24.11 -0.54
N SER A 26 -2.31 25.38 -0.17
CA SER A 26 -1.27 26.29 0.31
C SER A 26 -0.63 25.81 1.61
N ASN A 27 -1.43 25.33 2.55
CA ASN A 27 -0.93 24.83 3.84
C ASN A 27 -0.11 23.55 3.68
N ILE A 28 -0.58 22.61 2.86
CA ILE A 28 0.16 21.39 2.51
C ILE A 28 1.51 21.75 1.88
N ALA A 29 1.54 22.70 0.93
CA ALA A 29 2.77 23.14 0.28
C ALA A 29 3.78 23.72 1.29
N LYS A 30 3.31 24.51 2.28
CA LYS A 30 4.17 25.06 3.34
C LYS A 30 4.76 23.98 4.24
N VAL A 31 3.95 22.99 4.65
CA VAL A 31 4.41 21.88 5.49
C VAL A 31 5.49 21.08 4.77
N ILE A 32 5.23 20.66 3.52
CA ILE A 32 6.19 19.91 2.72
C ILE A 32 7.47 20.73 2.50
N SER A 33 7.33 22.01 2.12
CA SER A 33 8.44 22.94 1.91
C SER A 33 9.35 23.04 3.15
N ALA A 34 8.77 23.12 4.34
CA ALA A 34 9.52 23.14 5.59
C ALA A 34 10.27 21.81 5.84
N THR A 35 9.67 20.68 5.50
CA THR A 35 10.30 19.35 5.64
C THR A 35 11.49 19.18 4.69
N ILE A 36 11.33 19.55 3.41
CA ILE A 36 12.34 19.28 2.38
C ILE A 36 13.33 20.44 2.16
N SER A 37 13.15 21.55 2.90
CA SER A 37 13.96 22.78 2.78
C SER A 37 14.01 23.34 1.35
N LYS A 38 12.88 23.28 0.63
CA LYS A 38 12.72 23.88 -0.71
C LYS A 38 11.74 25.05 -0.67
N PRO A 39 11.81 26.01 -1.60
CA PRO A 39 10.83 27.09 -1.70
C PRO A 39 9.38 26.57 -1.80
N VAL A 40 8.45 27.22 -1.11
CA VAL A 40 7.00 26.90 -1.17
C VAL A 40 6.48 26.92 -2.61
N GLN A 41 7.00 27.84 -3.44
CA GLN A 41 6.61 27.96 -4.83
C GLN A 41 6.94 26.70 -5.65
N ASP A 42 8.12 26.11 -5.44
CA ASP A 42 8.54 24.90 -6.15
C ASP A 42 7.65 23.72 -5.78
N VAL A 43 7.34 23.57 -4.49
CA VAL A 43 6.41 22.55 -3.99
C VAL A 43 4.99 22.77 -4.51
N SER A 44 4.53 24.03 -4.53
CA SER A 44 3.23 24.39 -5.08
C SER A 44 3.11 24.02 -6.57
N ASN A 45 4.16 24.27 -7.35
CA ASN A 45 4.21 23.87 -8.76
C ASN A 45 4.14 22.34 -8.91
N LEU A 46 4.86 21.58 -8.06
CA LEU A 46 4.80 20.11 -8.07
C LEU A 46 3.38 19.59 -7.80
N ILE A 47 2.70 20.16 -6.80
CA ILE A 47 1.32 19.83 -6.43
C ILE A 47 0.35 20.19 -7.57
N HIS A 48 0.46 21.41 -8.11
CA HIS A 48 -0.42 21.90 -9.17
C HIS A 48 -0.32 21.05 -10.43
N ASN A 49 0.91 20.67 -10.80
CA ASN A 49 1.19 19.84 -11.97
C ASN A 49 0.93 18.34 -11.72
N ARG A 50 0.49 17.95 -10.52
CA ARG A 50 0.29 16.54 -10.10
C ARG A 50 1.51 15.68 -10.44
N THR A 51 2.68 16.19 -10.10
CA THR A 51 3.96 15.59 -10.50
C THR A 51 4.15 14.24 -9.80
N THR A 52 4.36 13.18 -10.58
CA THR A 52 4.85 11.89 -10.08
C THR A 52 6.38 11.92 -10.06
N LEU A 53 6.97 11.49 -8.95
CA LEU A 53 8.42 11.43 -8.77
C LEU A 53 8.87 9.97 -8.71
N GLU A 54 9.91 9.64 -9.46
CA GLU A 54 10.64 8.40 -9.27
C GLU A 54 11.39 8.41 -7.92
N PRO A 55 11.69 7.24 -7.34
CA PRO A 55 12.32 7.14 -6.01
C PRO A 55 13.59 7.98 -5.88
N GLU A 56 14.48 7.93 -6.87
CA GLU A 56 15.75 8.67 -6.91
C GLU A 56 15.47 10.17 -6.87
N LYS A 57 14.47 10.63 -7.63
CA LYS A 57 14.13 12.05 -7.67
C LYS A 57 13.50 12.53 -6.37
N ALA A 58 12.66 11.70 -5.75
CA ALA A 58 12.09 11.98 -4.43
C ALA A 58 13.19 12.10 -3.37
N GLN A 59 14.25 11.28 -3.44
CA GLN A 59 15.39 11.35 -2.54
C GLN A 59 16.22 12.62 -2.78
N GLU A 60 16.53 12.95 -4.03
CA GLU A 60 17.29 14.16 -4.39
C GLU A 60 16.65 15.46 -3.87
N ILE A 61 15.32 15.56 -3.94
CA ILE A 61 14.62 16.75 -3.46
C ILE A 61 14.43 16.77 -1.94
N GLY A 62 14.77 15.69 -1.25
CA GLY A 62 14.65 15.55 0.21
C GLY A 62 13.30 15.08 0.70
N LEU A 63 12.43 14.54 -0.17
CA LEU A 63 11.12 14.02 0.21
C LEU A 63 11.22 12.66 0.91
N VAL A 64 12.25 11.87 0.59
CA VAL A 64 12.58 10.60 1.25
C VAL A 64 14.07 10.56 1.61
N THR A 65 14.42 9.77 2.63
CA THR A 65 15.80 9.72 3.15
C THR A 65 16.64 8.63 2.46
N GLU A 66 16.09 7.44 2.28
CA GLU A 66 16.78 6.29 1.69
C GLU A 66 15.88 5.49 0.75
N ILE A 67 16.49 4.80 -0.20
CA ILE A 67 15.83 3.84 -1.09
C ILE A 67 16.39 2.46 -0.75
N LYS A 68 15.50 1.51 -0.40
CA LYS A 68 15.86 0.13 -0.04
C LYS A 68 15.22 -0.85 -1.01
N SER A 69 16.04 -1.73 -1.59
CA SER A 69 15.57 -2.86 -2.40
C SER A 69 15.25 -4.09 -1.55
N SER A 70 15.97 -4.31 -0.44
CA SER A 70 15.76 -5.44 0.47
C SER A 70 15.07 -4.96 1.75
N LEU A 71 13.78 -5.27 1.89
CA LEU A 71 12.98 -4.93 3.08
C LEU A 71 13.23 -5.85 4.28
N VAL A 72 13.69 -7.08 4.01
CA VAL A 72 13.99 -8.10 5.03
C VAL A 72 15.47 -8.46 4.91
N PRO A 73 16.28 -8.23 5.96
CA PRO A 73 17.67 -8.67 5.98
C PRO A 73 17.79 -10.19 5.90
N ALA A 74 18.86 -10.69 5.27
CA ALA A 74 19.16 -12.11 5.25
C ALA A 74 19.34 -12.65 6.68
N GLY A 75 18.78 -13.82 6.96
CA GLY A 75 18.88 -14.49 8.25
C GLY A 75 17.85 -14.04 9.31
N ILE A 76 16.90 -13.16 8.98
CA ILE A 76 15.78 -12.87 9.89
C ILE A 76 14.75 -14.01 9.85
N PRO A 77 14.37 -14.60 11.00
CA PRO A 77 13.32 -15.60 11.05
C PRO A 77 11.98 -14.96 10.66
N LEU A 78 11.40 -15.43 9.55
CA LEU A 78 10.09 -14.99 9.07
C LEU A 78 9.00 -15.87 9.70
N VAL A 79 8.05 -15.26 10.41
CA VAL A 79 6.89 -15.97 10.98
C VAL A 79 5.66 -15.69 10.13
N GLY A 80 5.17 -16.73 9.45
CA GLY A 80 3.87 -16.67 8.79
C GLY A 80 2.75 -16.82 9.82
N ILE A 81 1.85 -15.84 9.89
CA ILE A 81 0.62 -15.96 10.68
C ILE A 81 -0.42 -16.61 9.76
N TYR A 82 -0.77 -17.86 10.04
CA TYR A 82 -1.89 -18.54 9.39
C TYR A 82 -3.09 -18.51 10.35
N ASP A 83 -4.24 -18.02 9.90
CA ASP A 83 -5.50 -18.23 10.59
C ASP A 83 -5.84 -19.72 10.53
N GLN A 84 -5.63 -20.44 11.63
CA GLN A 84 -6.07 -21.83 11.78
C GLN A 84 -7.60 -21.84 11.89
N GLN A 85 -8.30 -21.91 10.75
CA GLN A 85 -9.69 -22.34 10.77
C GLN A 85 -9.74 -23.81 11.21
N ILE A 86 -10.23 -24.03 12.42
CA ILE A 86 -10.64 -25.36 12.89
C ILE A 86 -11.70 -25.88 11.92
N GLN A 87 -11.36 -26.88 11.12
CA GLN A 87 -12.34 -27.81 10.56
C GLN A 87 -11.96 -29.24 10.92
N GLN A 88 -12.13 -29.57 12.20
CA GLN A 88 -12.54 -30.93 12.54
C GLN A 88 -14.04 -31.03 12.23
N GLN A 89 -14.38 -31.35 10.99
CA GLN A 89 -15.60 -32.10 10.72
C GLN A 89 -15.19 -33.48 10.24
N MET A 90 -15.20 -34.39 11.20
CA MET A 90 -15.22 -35.82 10.96
C MET A 90 -16.52 -36.15 10.21
N MET A 91 -16.48 -36.18 8.87
CA MET A 91 -17.47 -36.94 8.12
C MET A 91 -16.94 -38.34 7.91
N GLN A 92 -17.45 -39.26 8.73
CA GLN A 92 -17.17 -40.69 8.67
C GLN A 92 -17.82 -41.26 7.41
N PHE A 93 -17.02 -41.53 6.38
CA PHE A 93 -17.40 -42.45 5.30
C PHE A 93 -16.74 -43.81 5.57
N PRO A 94 -17.49 -44.93 5.56
CA PRO A 94 -16.91 -46.23 5.80
C PRO A 94 -16.18 -46.69 4.53
N ILE A 95 -14.87 -46.44 4.43
CA ILE A 95 -14.04 -47.15 3.46
C ILE A 95 -13.47 -48.38 4.13
N ARG A 96 -14.04 -49.52 3.75
CA ARG A 96 -13.68 -50.87 4.15
C ARG A 96 -12.27 -51.17 3.62
N GLY A 97 -11.27 -51.13 4.51
CA GLY A 97 -9.94 -51.69 4.33
C GLY A 97 -9.07 -50.99 3.29
N LEU A 98 -8.10 -50.19 3.75
CA LEU A 98 -6.74 -50.02 3.21
C LEU A 98 -6.05 -48.96 4.08
N THR A 99 -5.18 -49.41 5.00
CA THR A 99 -4.27 -48.53 5.72
C THR A 99 -3.24 -48.01 4.71
N ILE A 100 -3.23 -46.71 4.45
CA ILE A 100 -2.13 -46.06 3.74
C ILE A 100 -1.34 -45.27 4.79
N GLU A 101 -0.14 -45.75 5.10
CA GLU A 101 0.83 -45.01 5.92
C GLU A 101 1.19 -43.69 5.22
N PRO A 102 1.34 -42.58 5.96
CA PRO A 102 1.79 -41.32 5.37
C PRO A 102 3.26 -41.46 4.97
N GLN A 103 3.51 -41.76 3.70
CA GLN A 103 4.83 -41.66 3.12
C GLN A 103 5.15 -40.18 2.91
N ASN A 104 6.21 -39.74 3.56
CA ASN A 104 6.81 -38.41 3.45
C ASN A 104 6.80 -37.89 2.01
N ALA A 105 5.99 -36.87 1.73
CA ALA A 105 6.13 -36.04 0.54
C ALA A 105 6.94 -34.78 0.88
N PHE A 106 8.18 -34.96 1.34
CA PHE A 106 9.20 -33.93 1.20
C PHE A 106 9.90 -34.16 -0.13
N SER A 107 9.48 -33.42 -1.16
CA SER A 107 10.27 -33.27 -2.37
C SER A 107 10.10 -31.86 -2.93
N SER A 108 11.18 -31.09 -2.75
CA SER A 108 11.73 -30.09 -3.68
C SER A 108 10.85 -28.92 -4.12
N ILE A 109 11.05 -27.79 -3.47
CA ILE A 109 11.03 -26.48 -4.16
C ILE A 109 12.43 -25.88 -3.97
N SER A 110 13.37 -26.26 -4.83
CA SER A 110 14.52 -25.42 -5.16
C SER A 110 14.32 -24.89 -6.57
N ASP A 111 14.81 -23.67 -6.77
CA ASP A 111 15.16 -23.10 -8.08
C ASP A 111 14.03 -22.49 -8.91
N SER A 112 13.70 -21.23 -8.62
CA SER A 112 13.50 -20.23 -9.68
C SER A 112 13.41 -18.79 -9.14
N TYR A 113 14.53 -18.23 -8.66
CA TYR A 113 14.75 -16.78 -8.72
C TYR A 113 16.22 -16.52 -9.10
N THR A 114 16.49 -16.55 -10.40
CA THR A 114 17.68 -15.94 -11.00
C THR A 114 17.35 -15.58 -12.43
N SER A 115 17.69 -14.34 -12.79
CA SER A 115 17.48 -13.62 -14.07
C SER A 115 16.09 -12.96 -14.15
N ILE A 116 15.98 -11.63 -14.32
CA ILE A 116 16.78 -10.71 -15.14
C ILE A 116 17.09 -9.43 -14.36
#